data_AF-A0A0J8YA49-F1
#
_entry.id   AF-A0A0J8YA49-F1
#
_cell.length_a   1.000
_cell.length_b   1.000
_cell.length_c   1.000
_cell.angle_alpha   90.00
_cell.angle_beta   90.00
_cell.angle_gamma   90.00
#
_symmetry.space_group_name_H-M   'P 1'
#
loop_
_entity.id
_entity.type
_entity.pdbx_description
1 polymer ?
#
loop_
_entity_poly.entity_id
_entity_poly.type
_entity_poly.pdbx_seq_one_letter_code
_entity_poly.pdbx_strand_id
1 'polypeptide(L)'
;GMLISQLVDSVLKIDPKAFGILLSYYAHGSTEHGIASYSYKTAKPRKIPTRGGNKLKRPSMSTCRREVREILDASRYVIYFPLLNAINNRKSVAKVRKIA
;
A
#
# COMPACT_ATOMS: atom_id res chain seq x y z
N GLY A 1 -11.27 -13.74 -0.50
CA GLY A 1 -10.69 -12.65 -1.32
C GLY A 1 -11.61 -11.46 -1.43
N MET A 2 -12.83 -11.65 -1.97
CA MET A 2 -13.71 -10.56 -2.43
C MET A 2 -13.96 -9.42 -1.43
N LEU A 3 -14.23 -9.73 -0.14
CA LEU A 3 -14.42 -8.70 0.89
C LEU A 3 -13.16 -7.82 1.05
N ILE A 4 -11.99 -8.45 1.15
CA ILE A 4 -10.71 -7.74 1.26
C ILE A 4 -10.46 -6.89 0.02
N SER A 5 -10.74 -7.43 -1.18
CA SER A 5 -10.59 -6.69 -2.43
C SER A 5 -11.47 -5.43 -2.48
N GLN A 6 -12.75 -5.55 -2.13
CA GLN A 6 -13.68 -4.41 -2.08
C GLN A 6 -13.25 -3.35 -1.07
N LEU A 7 -12.69 -3.77 0.06
CA LEU A 7 -12.24 -2.88 1.10
C LEU A 7 -10.95 -2.14 0.73
N VAL A 8 -9.96 -2.87 0.21
CA VAL A 8 -8.72 -2.24 -0.24
C VAL A 8 -9.00 -1.27 -1.38
N ASP A 9 -9.91 -1.62 -2.29
CA ASP A 9 -10.36 -0.71 -3.37
C ASP A 9 -11.06 0.54 -2.81
N SER A 10 -11.96 0.40 -1.84
CA SER A 10 -12.66 1.55 -1.25
C SER A 10 -11.73 2.51 -0.50
N VAL A 11 -10.69 1.99 0.14
CA VAL A 11 -9.71 2.75 0.94
C VAL A 11 -8.61 3.36 0.06
N LEU A 12 -7.99 2.58 -0.82
CA LEU A 12 -6.79 2.99 -1.58
C LEU A 12 -7.10 3.57 -2.96
N LYS A 13 -8.36 3.64 -3.41
CA LYS A 13 -8.73 4.33 -4.66
C LYS A 13 -8.22 5.77 -4.77
N ILE A 14 -7.97 6.43 -3.64
CA ILE A 14 -7.45 7.81 -3.59
C ILE A 14 -5.97 7.91 -3.99
N ASP A 15 -5.19 6.83 -3.80
CA ASP A 15 -3.76 6.81 -4.09
C ASP A 15 -3.40 5.57 -4.94
N PRO A 16 -3.40 5.70 -6.28
CA PRO A 16 -3.07 4.61 -7.18
C PRO A 16 -1.61 4.17 -7.06
N LYS A 17 -0.71 5.05 -6.60
CA LYS A 17 0.71 4.71 -6.40
C LYS A 17 0.86 3.81 -5.17
N ALA A 18 0.22 4.16 -4.06
CA ALA A 18 0.21 3.32 -2.86
C ALA A 18 -0.42 1.95 -3.15
N PHE A 19 -1.54 1.93 -3.88
CA PHE A 19 -2.20 0.69 -4.29
C PHE A 19 -1.26 -0.20 -5.13
N GLY A 20 -0.55 0.36 -6.11
CA GLY A 20 0.41 -0.38 -6.93
C GLY A 20 1.60 -0.94 -6.12
N ILE A 21 2.10 -0.18 -5.14
CA ILE A 21 3.15 -0.64 -4.22
C ILE A 21 2.63 -1.80 -3.36
N LEU A 22 1.42 -1.68 -2.82
CA LEU A 22 0.80 -2.72 -1.99
C LEU A 22 0.58 -4.02 -2.78
N LEU A 23 0.10 -3.92 -4.02
CA LEU A 23 -0.10 -5.06 -4.92
C LEU A 23 1.23 -5.74 -5.25
N SER A 24 2.26 -4.95 -5.55
CA SER A 24 3.60 -5.47 -5.85
C SER A 24 4.19 -6.21 -4.65
N TYR A 25 3.94 -5.72 -3.43
CA TYR A 25 4.45 -6.33 -2.21
C TYR A 25 3.69 -7.61 -1.83
N TYR A 26 2.35 -7.57 -1.79
CA TYR A 26 1.55 -8.69 -1.28
C TYR A 26 1.11 -9.70 -2.34
N ALA A 27 0.80 -9.28 -3.56
CA ALA A 27 0.32 -10.18 -4.62
C ALA A 27 1.49 -10.75 -5.45
N HIS A 28 2.43 -9.90 -5.86
CA HIS A 28 3.61 -10.35 -6.61
C HIS A 28 4.72 -10.89 -5.70
N GLY A 29 4.77 -10.49 -4.43
CA GLY A 29 5.80 -10.93 -3.48
C GLY A 29 7.15 -10.23 -3.66
N SER A 30 7.18 -9.05 -4.28
CA SER A 30 8.42 -8.28 -4.42
C SER A 30 8.90 -7.76 -3.07
N THR A 31 10.22 -7.78 -2.87
CA THR A 31 10.84 -7.18 -1.69
C THR A 31 10.72 -5.66 -1.72
N GLU A 32 10.75 -5.01 -0.54
CA GLU A 32 10.80 -3.54 -0.44
C GLU A 32 11.93 -2.95 -1.29
N HIS A 33 13.08 -3.63 -1.33
CA HIS A 33 14.22 -3.22 -2.12
C HIS A 33 13.96 -3.31 -3.62
N GLY A 34 13.31 -4.38 -4.10
CA GLY A 34 12.93 -4.52 -5.50
C GLY A 34 11.99 -3.41 -5.96
N ILE A 35 10.97 -3.11 -5.16
CA ILE A 35 10.00 -2.04 -5.44
C ILE A 35 10.69 -0.65 -5.40
N ALA A 36 11.59 -0.44 -4.44
CA ALA A 36 12.36 0.80 -4.34
C ALA A 36 13.33 0.99 -5.52
N SER A 37 13.94 -0.09 -6.01
CA SER A 37 14.81 -0.08 -7.19
C SER A 37 14.03 0.33 -8.45
N TYR A 38 12.84 -0.23 -8.65
CA TYR A 38 11.95 0.19 -9.72
C TYR A 38 11.54 1.67 -9.59
N SER A 39 11.13 2.08 -8.38
CA SER A 39 10.75 3.46 -8.09
C SER A 39 11.88 4.46 -8.33
N TYR A 40 13.12 4.11 -8.02
CA TYR A 40 14.29 4.94 -8.27
C TYR A 40 14.60 5.07 -9.77
N LYS A 41 14.52 3.95 -10.52
CA LYS A 41 14.73 3.95 -11.98
C LYS A 41 13.74 4.88 -12.70
N THR A 42 12.49 4.91 -12.26
CA THR A 42 11.42 5.74 -12.84
C THR A 42 11.25 7.11 -12.16
N ALA A 43 12.03 7.41 -11.11
CA ALA A 43 11.88 8.65 -10.35
C ALA A 43 12.24 9.90 -11.17
N LYS A 44 11.29 10.83 -11.25
CA LYS A 44 11.50 12.16 -11.83
C LYS A 44 12.30 13.05 -10.86
N PRO A 45 13.17 13.96 -11.38
CA PRO A 45 13.79 15.00 -10.56
C PRO A 45 12.73 15.84 -9.85
N ARG A 46 12.96 16.16 -8.57
CA ARG A 46 12.07 17.00 -7.76
C ARG A 46 12.86 18.02 -6.97
N LYS A 47 12.18 19.06 -6.49
CA LYS A 47 12.78 20.11 -5.67
C LYS A 47 13.06 19.54 -4.28
N ILE A 48 14.33 19.35 -3.96
CA ILE A 48 14.77 18.80 -2.67
C ILE A 48 15.46 19.92 -1.88
N PRO A 49 15.01 20.20 -0.65
CA PRO A 49 15.70 21.15 0.22
C PRO A 49 17.05 20.56 0.63
N THR A 50 18.13 21.27 0.31
CA THR A 50 19.49 20.91 0.71
C THR A 50 20.15 22.05 1.46
N ARG A 51 21.19 21.76 2.24
CA ARG A 51 22.03 22.78 2.85
C ARG A 51 22.70 23.60 1.73
N GLY A 52 22.45 24.91 1.70
CA GLY A 52 22.88 25.80 0.62
C GLY A 52 21.83 26.07 -0.47
N GLY A 53 20.57 25.65 -0.26
CA GLY A 53 19.45 26.00 -1.12
C GLY A 53 18.71 24.79 -1.70
N ASN A 54 17.54 25.06 -2.28
CA ASN A 54 16.72 24.04 -2.91
C ASN A 54 17.34 23.63 -4.26
N LYS A 55 17.64 22.34 -4.43
CA LYS A 55 18.18 21.80 -5.70
C LYS A 55 17.17 20.89 -6.37
N LEU A 56 17.08 20.97 -7.70
CA LEU A 56 16.32 20.02 -8.50
C LEU A 56 17.19 18.77 -8.71
N LYS A 57 16.85 17.65 -8.06
CA LYS A 57 17.60 16.40 -8.21
C LYS A 57 16.69 15.18 -8.14
N ARG A 58 17.17 14.06 -8.69
CA ARG A 58 16.53 12.75 -8.51
C ARG A 58 16.73 12.28 -7.05
N PRO A 59 15.72 11.64 -6.43
CA PRO A 59 15.89 11.07 -5.10
C PRO A 59 16.96 9.97 -5.11
N SER A 60 17.63 9.77 -3.98
CA SER A 60 18.55 8.65 -3.80
C SER A 60 17.80 7.33 -3.62
N MET A 61 18.48 6.19 -3.86
CA MET A 61 17.95 4.86 -3.54
C MET A 61 17.50 4.74 -2.08
N SER A 62 18.27 5.30 -1.14
CA SER A 62 17.91 5.31 0.28
C SER A 62 16.60 6.06 0.54
N THR A 63 16.38 7.17 -0.16
CA THR A 63 15.13 7.94 -0.07
C THR A 63 13.96 7.13 -0.63
N CYS A 64 14.11 6.54 -1.82
CA CYS A 64 13.05 5.72 -2.42
C CYS A 64 12.69 4.52 -1.54
N ARG A 65 13.68 3.86 -0.91
CA ARG A 65 13.43 2.75 0.01
C ARG A 65 12.66 3.18 1.24
N ARG A 66 13.03 4.33 1.84
CA ARG A 66 12.31 4.91 2.97
C ARG A 66 10.86 5.24 2.60
N GLU A 67 10.65 5.87 1.45
CA GLU A 67 9.30 6.20 0.97
C GLU A 67 8.43 4.96 0.73
N VAL A 68 8.98 3.90 0.12
CA VAL A 68 8.24 2.65 -0.07
C VAL A 68 7.80 2.06 1.26
N ARG A 69 8.68 2.08 2.27
CA ARG A 69 8.34 1.61 3.63
C ARG A 69 7.26 2.47 4.28
N GLU A 70 7.44 3.79 4.28
CA GLU A 70 6.46 4.73 4.85
C GLU A 70 5.08 4.56 4.19
N ILE A 71 5.03 4.38 2.87
CA ILE A 71 3.78 4.13 2.14
C ILE A 71 3.17 2.79 2.53
N LEU A 72 3.95 1.72 2.66
CA LEU A 72 3.44 0.42 3.09
C LEU A 72 2.89 0.46 4.51
N ASP A 73 3.58 1.11 5.44
CA ASP A 73 3.16 1.23 6.84
C ASP A 73 1.90 2.10 6.96
N ALA A 74 1.84 3.23 6.26
CA ALA A 74 0.64 4.05 6.18
C ALA A 74 -0.54 3.28 5.55
N SER A 75 -0.30 2.53 4.47
CA SER A 75 -1.34 1.72 3.83
C SER A 75 -1.90 0.66 4.78
N ARG A 76 -1.02 -0.04 5.53
CA ARG A 76 -1.44 -1.01 6.55
C ARG A 76 -2.26 -0.36 7.65
N TYR A 77 -1.84 0.80 8.13
CA TYR A 77 -2.55 1.54 9.17
C TYR A 77 -3.98 1.89 8.75
N VAL A 78 -4.14 2.45 7.54
CA VAL A 78 -5.45 2.86 7.03
C VAL A 78 -6.35 1.65 6.73
N ILE A 79 -5.78 0.51 6.28
CA ILE A 79 -6.56 -0.72 5.99
C ILE A 79 -7.00 -1.44 7.27
N TYR A 80 -6.19 -1.40 8.33
CA TYR A 80 -6.38 -2.25 9.51
C TYR A 80 -7.76 -2.10 10.16
N PHE A 81 -8.15 -0.88 10.53
CA PHE A 81 -9.39 -0.65 11.26
C PHE A 81 -10.65 -0.93 10.44
N PRO A 82 -10.78 -0.47 9.18
CA PRO A 82 -11.89 -0.84 8.31
C PRO A 82 -11.99 -2.36 8.12
N LEU A 83 -10.86 -3.06 7.95
CA LEU A 83 -10.85 -4.50 7.74
C LEU A 83 -11.30 -5.27 8.97
N LEU A 84 -10.82 -4.88 10.15
CA LEU A 84 -11.27 -5.44 11.42
C LEU A 84 -12.78 -5.28 11.58
N ASN A 85 -13.31 -4.09 11.32
CA ASN A 85 -14.74 -3.81 11.40
C ASN A 85 -15.55 -4.66 10.40
N ALA A 86 -15.08 -4.76 9.16
CA ALA A 86 -15.75 -5.54 8.11
C ALA A 86 -15.77 -7.05 8.42
N ILE A 87 -14.71 -7.58 9.03
CA ILE A 87 -14.66 -8.99 9.45
C ILE A 87 -15.59 -9.24 10.63
N ASN A 88 -15.58 -8.35 11.64
CA ASN A 88 -16.38 -8.52 12.86
C ASN A 88 -17.90 -8.36 12.60
N ASN A 89 -18.29 -7.46 11.71
CA ASN A 89 -19.70 -7.26 11.36
C ASN A 89 -20.25 -8.29 10.37
N ARG A 90 -19.39 -9.14 9.79
CA ARG A 90 -19.82 -10.14 8.83
C ARG A 90 -20.67 -11.20 9.53
N LYS A 91 -21.93 -11.32 9.14
CA LYS A 91 -22.84 -12.36 9.64
C LYS A 91 -22.23 -13.75 9.42
N SER A 92 -22.10 -14.51 10.51
CA SER A 92 -21.75 -15.93 10.43
C SER A 92 -22.92 -16.72 9.84
N VAL A 93 -22.64 -17.48 8.79
CA VAL A 93 -23.63 -18.33 8.13
C VAL A 93 -23.47 -19.76 8.63
N ALA A 94 -24.51 -20.29 9.28
CA ALA A 94 -24.55 -21.67 9.71
C ALA A 94 -24.82 -22.60 8.51
N LYS A 95 -24.43 -23.88 8.63
CA LYS A 95 -24.83 -24.90 7.65
C LYS A 95 -26.35 -25.06 7.67
N VAL A 96 -26.93 -25.36 6.50
CA VAL A 96 -28.36 -25.63 6.35
C VAL A 96 -28.73 -26.82 7.23
N ARG A 97 -29.73 -26.64 8.11
CA ARG A 97 -30.28 -27.71 8.96
C ARG A 97 -31.52 -28.29 8.27
N LYS A 98 -31.64 -29.61 8.24
CA LYS A 98 -32.86 -30.29 7.79
C LYS A 98 -33.93 -30.09 8.86
N ILE A 99 -35.06 -29.49 8.49
CA ILE A 99 -36.22 -29.30 9.37
C ILE A 99 -37.11 -30.54 9.17
N ALA A 100 -37.55 -31.14 10.29
CA ALA A 100 -38.37 -32.35 10.31
C ALA A 100 -39.80 -32.06 9.85
#